data_AF-A0A955T3K9-F1
#
_entry.id   AF-A0A955T3K9-F1
#
_cell.length_a   1.000
_cell.length_b   1.000
_cell.length_c   1.000
_cell.angle_alpha   90.00
_cell.angle_beta   90.00
_cell.angle_gamma   90.00
#
_symmetry.space_group_name_H-M   'P 1'
#
loop_
_entity.id
_entity.type
_entity.pdbx_description
1 polymer ?
#
loop_
_entity_poly.entity_id
_entity_poly.type
_entity_poly.pdbx_seq_one_letter_code
_entity_poly.pdbx_strand_id
1 'polypeptide(L)'
;CKQEIPWYDNLPIISWFLLGGKCRQCGASFSIRYSMVELLNALLFLHIFWTFGLTAATAVYFLWAAMQVVGSFIDIDHTIIPDRITLTGTILFPLLVIVLNLSGHSESLVVSDWRDALFGAAFASGFIYLIRFLGTIAFGREAMGLGDVKLMAMNGALLGWWRSLFVIMGLGPALALLVVGVAWVISRKKMEKFAEIPFGPYLCLGSYVALFWANSILEWWLGLDPGSTAHLDSLWRRVLGW
;
A
#
# COMPACT_ATOMS: atom_id res chain seq x y z
N CYS A 1 -16.10 -31.26 -1.10
CA CYS A 1 -16.49 -32.29 -0.10
C CYS A 1 -17.56 -31.84 0.90
N LYS A 2 -17.82 -30.53 1.10
CA LYS A 2 -18.72 -30.01 2.17
C LYS A 2 -18.36 -30.51 3.58
N GLN A 3 -17.12 -30.95 3.75
CA GLN A 3 -16.55 -31.33 5.04
C GLN A 3 -15.82 -30.12 5.60
N GLU A 4 -15.80 -30.00 6.92
CA GLU A 4 -15.00 -29.00 7.60
C GLU A 4 -13.51 -29.24 7.31
N ILE A 5 -12.79 -28.15 7.04
CA ILE A 5 -11.36 -28.21 6.77
C ILE A 5 -10.64 -28.31 8.12
N PRO A 6 -9.83 -29.36 8.35
CA PRO A 6 -9.02 -29.45 9.56
C PRO A 6 -8.15 -28.21 9.72
N TRP A 7 -7.95 -27.74 10.95
CA TRP A 7 -7.27 -26.48 11.22
C TRP A 7 -5.85 -26.39 10.61
N TYR A 8 -5.12 -27.52 10.52
CA TYR A 8 -3.77 -27.54 9.92
C TYR A 8 -3.80 -27.50 8.39
N ASP A 9 -4.91 -27.92 7.76
CA ASP A 9 -5.11 -27.77 6.32
C ASP A 9 -5.52 -26.30 5.97
N ASN A 10 -5.86 -25.47 6.98
CA ASN A 10 -6.07 -24.01 6.87
C ASN A 10 -4.77 -23.18 6.90
N LEU A 11 -3.60 -23.79 6.76
CA LEU A 11 -2.33 -23.09 6.51
C LEU A 11 -1.99 -23.19 5.01
N PRO A 12 -2.54 -22.34 4.13
CA PRO A 12 -2.51 -22.50 2.68
C PRO A 12 -1.13 -22.79 2.09
N ILE A 13 -0.03 -22.23 2.60
CA ILE A 13 1.32 -22.56 2.12
C ILE A 13 1.65 -24.01 2.45
N ILE A 14 1.57 -24.38 3.73
CA ILE A 14 1.97 -25.70 4.21
C ILE A 14 1.06 -26.77 3.62
N SER A 15 -0.25 -26.55 3.64
CA SER A 15 -1.23 -27.49 3.12
C SER A 15 -1.16 -27.63 1.60
N TRP A 16 -0.88 -26.55 0.85
CA TRP A 16 -0.70 -26.64 -0.62
C TRP A 16 0.53 -27.45 -1.00
N PHE A 17 1.67 -27.25 -0.35
CA PHE A 17 2.87 -28.04 -0.61
C PHE A 17 2.69 -29.51 -0.21
N LEU A 18 2.09 -29.79 0.94
CA LEU A 18 1.89 -31.17 1.42
C LEU A 18 0.82 -31.94 0.65
N LEU A 19 -0.23 -31.25 0.17
CA LEU A 19 -1.34 -31.87 -0.53
C LEU A 19 -1.25 -31.74 -2.06
N GLY A 20 -0.20 -31.11 -2.58
CA GLY A 20 -0.03 -30.86 -4.02
C GLY A 20 -1.17 -30.03 -4.63
N GLY A 21 -1.68 -29.06 -3.87
CA GLY A 21 -2.80 -28.20 -4.28
C GLY A 21 -4.15 -28.92 -4.42
N LYS A 22 -4.34 -30.08 -3.79
CA LYS A 22 -5.59 -30.85 -3.83
C LYS A 22 -6.19 -31.08 -2.44
N CYS A 23 -7.51 -31.08 -2.34
CA CYS A 23 -8.21 -31.41 -1.10
C CYS A 23 -7.91 -32.87 -0.70
N ARG A 24 -7.54 -33.08 0.57
CA ARG A 24 -7.20 -34.40 1.12
C ARG A 24 -8.30 -35.44 0.94
N GLN A 25 -9.57 -35.06 1.11
CA GLN A 25 -10.70 -36.00 1.03
C GLN A 25 -11.28 -36.17 -0.38
N CYS A 26 -11.43 -35.10 -1.16
CA CYS A 26 -12.12 -35.17 -2.46
C CYS A 26 -11.24 -34.90 -3.68
N GLY A 27 -9.94 -34.66 -3.52
CA GLY A 27 -9.01 -34.43 -4.63
C GLY A 27 -9.25 -33.15 -5.44
N ALA A 28 -10.26 -32.36 -5.08
CA ALA A 28 -10.59 -31.09 -5.73
C ALA A 28 -9.41 -30.11 -5.58
N SER A 29 -9.03 -29.44 -6.66
CA SER A 29 -7.94 -28.47 -6.62
C SER A 29 -8.35 -27.21 -5.86
N PHE A 30 -7.40 -26.62 -5.13
CA PHE A 30 -7.54 -25.28 -4.57
C PHE A 30 -6.53 -24.34 -5.23
N SER A 31 -6.93 -23.07 -5.37
CA SER A 31 -6.17 -22.08 -6.12
C SER A 31 -4.84 -21.75 -5.44
N ILE A 32 -3.75 -21.78 -6.20
CA ILE A 32 -2.40 -21.35 -5.76
C ILE A 32 -2.38 -19.90 -5.27
N ARG A 33 -3.38 -19.10 -5.68
CA ARG A 33 -3.53 -17.70 -5.29
C ARG A 33 -3.49 -17.50 -3.78
N TYR A 34 -4.14 -18.37 -2.99
CA TYR A 34 -4.16 -18.24 -1.54
C TYR A 34 -2.77 -18.44 -0.93
N SER A 35 -2.05 -19.48 -1.39
CA SER A 35 -0.66 -19.73 -0.97
C SER A 35 0.27 -18.59 -1.39
N MET A 36 0.06 -17.97 -2.55
CA MET A 36 0.81 -16.78 -2.98
C MET A 36 0.53 -15.56 -2.10
N VAL A 37 -0.73 -15.30 -1.73
CA VAL A 37 -1.10 -14.18 -0.86
C VAL A 37 -0.47 -14.35 0.53
N GLU A 38 -0.52 -15.57 1.07
CA GLU A 38 0.09 -15.88 2.37
C GLU A 38 1.62 -15.75 2.30
N LEU A 39 2.26 -16.25 1.24
CA LEU A 39 3.71 -16.13 1.07
C LEU A 39 4.12 -14.68 0.92
N LEU A 40 3.37 -13.90 0.15
CA LEU A 40 3.60 -12.46 0.02
C LEU A 40 3.52 -11.77 1.38
N ASN A 41 2.46 -11.99 2.16
CA ASN A 41 2.36 -11.43 3.52
C ASN A 41 3.53 -11.84 4.41
N ALA A 42 3.92 -13.12 4.39
CA ALA A 42 5.06 -13.61 5.17
C ALA A 42 6.37 -12.91 4.77
N LEU A 43 6.62 -12.72 3.49
CA LEU A 43 7.80 -12.01 2.99
C LEU A 43 7.78 -10.52 3.34
N LEU A 44 6.63 -9.85 3.23
CA LEU A 44 6.48 -8.44 3.62
C LEU A 44 6.69 -8.27 5.13
N PHE A 45 6.12 -9.17 5.94
CA PHE A 45 6.29 -9.14 7.40
C PHE A 45 7.72 -9.41 7.80
N LEU A 46 8.37 -10.39 7.17
CA LEU A 46 9.79 -10.67 7.40
C LEU A 46 10.64 -9.43 7.09
N HIS A 47 10.38 -8.76 5.97
CA HIS A 47 11.11 -7.57 5.58
C HIS A 47 10.87 -6.41 6.56
N ILE A 48 9.61 -6.13 6.93
CA ILE A 48 9.27 -5.11 7.93
C ILE A 48 9.97 -5.43 9.28
N PHE A 49 9.92 -6.69 9.74
CA PHE A 49 10.58 -7.10 10.97
C PHE A 49 12.09 -6.93 10.91
N TRP A 50 12.71 -7.27 9.78
CA TRP A 50 14.15 -7.10 9.59
C TRP A 50 14.58 -5.64 9.65
N THR A 51 13.73 -4.72 9.19
CA THR A 51 14.04 -3.28 9.21
C THR A 51 13.73 -2.62 10.55
N PHE A 52 12.57 -2.87 11.14
CA PHE A 52 12.08 -2.16 12.33
C PHE A 52 12.28 -2.92 13.65
N GLY A 53 12.68 -4.19 13.58
CA GLY A 53 12.92 -5.05 14.75
C GLY A 53 11.67 -5.36 15.56
N LEU A 54 11.86 -5.70 16.83
CA LEU A 54 10.76 -5.96 17.76
C LEU A 54 10.30 -4.65 18.41
N THR A 55 9.53 -3.85 17.68
CA THR A 55 9.00 -2.55 18.12
C THR A 55 7.50 -2.45 17.90
N ALA A 56 6.84 -1.49 18.56
CA ALA A 56 5.42 -1.23 18.35
C ALA A 56 5.12 -0.80 16.90
N ALA A 57 6.04 -0.08 16.25
CA ALA A 57 5.95 0.31 14.85
C ALA A 57 5.82 -0.91 13.92
N THR A 58 6.57 -1.99 14.19
CA THR A 58 6.50 -3.24 13.42
C THR A 58 5.08 -3.81 13.38
N ALA A 59 4.36 -3.81 14.51
CA ALA A 59 2.98 -4.28 14.56
C ALA A 59 2.03 -3.40 13.74
N VAL A 60 2.23 -2.07 13.78
CA VAL A 60 1.47 -1.12 12.94
C VAL A 60 1.72 -1.38 11.46
N TYR A 61 2.98 -1.58 11.06
CA TYR A 61 3.34 -1.83 9.68
C TYR A 61 2.92 -3.22 9.18
N PHE A 62 2.87 -4.24 10.04
CA PHE A 62 2.27 -5.54 9.70
C PHE A 62 0.79 -5.39 9.37
N LEU A 63 0.04 -4.71 10.24
CA LEU A 63 -1.37 -4.47 9.99
C LEU A 63 -1.59 -3.68 8.69
N TRP A 64 -0.80 -2.63 8.49
CA TRP A 64 -0.83 -1.82 7.28
C TRP A 64 -0.51 -2.63 6.01
N ALA A 65 0.56 -3.45 6.02
CA ALA A 65 0.92 -4.29 4.88
C ALA A 65 -0.17 -5.33 4.58
N ALA A 66 -0.75 -5.96 5.60
CA ALA A 66 -1.85 -6.90 5.41
C ALA A 66 -3.08 -6.22 4.77
N MET A 67 -3.44 -5.02 5.25
CA MET A 67 -4.56 -4.25 4.68
C MET A 67 -4.30 -3.87 3.22
N GLN A 68 -3.07 -3.50 2.86
CA GLN A 68 -2.69 -3.21 1.47
C GLN A 68 -2.73 -4.44 0.57
N VAL A 69 -2.23 -5.59 1.04
CA VAL A 69 -2.30 -6.85 0.28
C VAL A 69 -3.75 -7.22 0.02
N VAL A 70 -4.59 -7.25 1.05
CA VAL A 70 -6.02 -7.57 0.91
C VAL A 70 -6.71 -6.55 -0.02
N GLY A 71 -6.49 -5.27 0.18
CA GLY A 71 -7.05 -4.20 -0.67
C GLY A 71 -6.64 -4.34 -2.13
N SER A 72 -5.36 -4.64 -2.40
CA SER A 72 -4.84 -4.80 -3.76
C SER A 72 -5.46 -6.00 -4.48
N PHE A 73 -5.57 -7.15 -3.81
CA PHE A 73 -6.15 -8.34 -4.42
C PHE A 73 -7.65 -8.22 -4.67
N ILE A 74 -8.37 -7.46 -3.83
CA ILE A 74 -9.79 -7.15 -4.06
C ILE A 74 -9.93 -6.17 -5.22
N ASP A 75 -9.07 -5.16 -5.31
CA ASP A 75 -9.09 -4.19 -6.41
C ASP A 75 -8.77 -4.85 -7.76
N ILE A 76 -7.83 -5.79 -7.81
CA ILE A 76 -7.53 -6.58 -9.02
C ILE A 76 -8.75 -7.37 -9.52
N ASP A 77 -9.54 -7.93 -8.60
CA ASP A 77 -10.69 -8.78 -8.96
C ASP A 77 -11.95 -7.98 -9.29
N HIS A 78 -12.19 -6.90 -8.54
CA HIS A 78 -13.49 -6.24 -8.49
C HIS A 78 -13.42 -4.74 -8.79
N THR A 79 -12.22 -4.19 -9.05
CA THR A 79 -11.97 -2.76 -9.31
C THR A 79 -12.57 -1.82 -8.25
N ILE A 80 -12.74 -2.34 -7.03
CA ILE A 80 -13.23 -1.63 -5.87
C ILE A 80 -12.30 -1.89 -4.68
N ILE A 81 -12.09 -0.86 -3.87
CA ILE A 81 -11.40 -0.98 -2.60
C ILE A 81 -12.44 -0.90 -1.48
N PRO A 82 -12.62 -1.94 -0.65
CA PRO A 82 -13.65 -1.95 0.38
C PRO A 82 -13.46 -0.82 1.40
N ASP A 83 -14.53 -0.06 1.62
CA ASP A 83 -14.56 1.01 2.62
C ASP A 83 -14.24 0.50 4.03
N ARG A 84 -14.60 -0.76 4.34
CA ARG A 84 -14.25 -1.38 5.63
C ARG A 84 -12.74 -1.47 5.86
N ILE A 85 -11.93 -1.55 4.82
CA ILE A 85 -10.47 -1.58 4.95
C ILE A 85 -9.92 -0.16 4.96
N THR A 86 -10.24 0.64 3.94
CA THR A 86 -9.64 1.97 3.77
C THR A 86 -10.09 2.96 4.82
N LEU A 87 -11.39 3.00 5.17
CA LEU A 87 -11.90 3.90 6.21
C LEU A 87 -11.38 3.51 7.58
N THR A 88 -11.37 2.20 7.88
CA THR A 88 -10.80 1.70 9.13
C THR A 88 -9.33 2.09 9.24
N GLY A 89 -8.54 1.90 8.18
CA GLY A 89 -7.12 2.29 8.19
C GLY A 89 -6.92 3.80 8.32
N THR A 90 -7.72 4.60 7.61
CA THR A 90 -7.65 6.06 7.65
C THR A 90 -7.89 6.62 9.06
N ILE A 91 -8.72 5.97 9.87
CA ILE A 91 -8.97 6.37 11.26
C ILE A 91 -7.97 5.71 12.21
N LEU A 92 -7.71 4.41 12.02
CA LEU A 92 -6.90 3.60 12.90
C LEU A 92 -5.43 4.04 12.92
N PHE A 93 -4.82 4.34 11.77
CA PHE A 93 -3.40 4.66 11.75
C PHE A 93 -3.04 5.99 12.40
N PRO A 94 -3.75 7.11 12.17
CA PRO A 94 -3.55 8.32 12.97
C PRO A 94 -3.76 8.09 14.45
N LEU A 95 -4.78 7.28 14.84
CA LEU A 95 -5.02 6.94 16.24
C LEU A 95 -3.86 6.14 16.85
N LEU A 96 -3.31 5.16 16.11
CA LEU A 96 -2.14 4.40 16.55
C LEU A 96 -0.90 5.30 16.66
N VAL A 97 -0.69 6.25 15.74
CA VAL A 97 0.38 7.24 15.87
C VAL A 97 0.20 8.08 17.13
N ILE A 98 -1.01 8.58 17.41
CA ILE A 98 -1.33 9.32 18.64
C ILE A 98 -1.00 8.49 19.88
N VAL A 99 -1.48 7.25 19.95
CA VAL A 99 -1.27 6.37 21.11
C VAL A 99 0.22 6.08 21.33
N LEU A 100 0.96 5.79 20.26
CA LEU A 100 2.38 5.48 20.35
C LEU A 100 3.23 6.72 20.66
N ASN A 101 2.85 7.89 20.13
CA ASN A 101 3.47 9.17 20.45
C ASN A 101 3.31 9.50 21.94
N LEU A 102 2.09 9.40 22.48
CA LEU A 102 1.82 9.65 23.90
C LEU A 102 2.46 8.62 24.83
N SER A 103 2.61 7.38 24.37
CA SER A 103 3.24 6.30 25.14
C SER A 103 4.77 6.34 25.08
N GLY A 104 5.38 7.25 24.31
CA GLY A 104 6.84 7.32 24.13
C GLY A 104 7.43 6.17 23.29
N HIS A 105 6.61 5.47 22.51
CA HIS A 105 7.03 4.31 21.68
C HIS A 105 6.96 4.63 20.18
N SER A 106 7.01 5.91 19.80
CA SER A 106 6.91 6.36 18.40
C SER A 106 8.24 6.48 17.66
N GLU A 107 9.37 6.20 18.30
CA GLU A 107 10.72 6.46 17.73
C GLU A 107 10.98 5.70 16.43
N SER A 108 10.42 4.50 16.28
CA SER A 108 10.61 3.67 15.09
C SER A 108 9.58 3.94 13.99
N LEU A 109 8.59 4.80 14.22
CA LEU A 109 7.64 5.20 13.18
C LEU A 109 8.27 6.25 12.27
N VAL A 110 8.01 6.13 10.96
CA VAL A 110 8.35 7.16 9.98
C VAL A 110 7.68 8.49 10.33
N VAL A 111 6.40 8.44 10.71
CA VAL A 111 5.66 9.58 11.22
C VAL A 111 5.45 9.39 12.71
N SER A 112 6.25 10.10 13.51
CA SER A 112 6.22 10.01 14.97
C SER A 112 5.28 11.02 15.63
N ASP A 113 4.97 12.14 14.97
CA ASP A 113 4.05 13.17 15.47
C ASP A 113 2.63 12.92 14.95
N TRP A 114 1.64 13.03 15.83
CA TRP A 114 0.23 12.84 15.46
C TRP A 114 -0.27 13.89 14.47
N ARG A 115 0.26 15.11 14.55
CA ARG A 115 -0.17 16.20 13.68
C ARG A 115 0.33 15.98 12.26
N ASP A 116 1.54 15.45 12.13
CA ASP A 116 2.13 15.01 10.86
C ASP A 116 1.32 13.87 10.23
N ALA A 117 0.80 12.94 11.04
CA ALA A 117 -0.05 11.86 10.56
C ALA A 117 -1.39 12.39 10.02
N LEU A 118 -2.04 13.31 10.75
CA LEU A 118 -3.27 13.94 10.28
C LEU A 118 -3.03 14.78 9.01
N PHE A 119 -1.95 15.56 8.99
CA PHE A 119 -1.58 16.35 7.83
C PHE A 119 -1.24 15.47 6.63
N GLY A 120 -0.45 14.42 6.80
CA GLY A 120 -0.12 13.46 5.76
C GLY A 120 -1.35 12.80 5.17
N ALA A 121 -2.30 12.37 6.01
CA ALA A 121 -3.58 11.80 5.57
C ALA A 121 -4.43 12.80 4.79
N ALA A 122 -4.60 14.02 5.32
CA ALA A 122 -5.37 15.08 4.68
C ALA A 122 -4.72 15.52 3.36
N PHE A 123 -3.40 15.66 3.33
CA PHE A 123 -2.65 16.09 2.17
C PHE A 123 -2.70 15.03 1.07
N ALA A 124 -2.38 13.78 1.37
CA ALA A 124 -2.34 12.70 0.38
C ALA A 124 -3.73 12.45 -0.25
N SER A 125 -4.78 12.42 0.58
CA SER A 125 -6.15 12.26 0.09
C SER A 125 -6.65 13.49 -0.67
N GLY A 126 -6.39 14.70 -0.17
CA GLY A 126 -6.72 15.95 -0.84
C GLY A 126 -6.03 16.08 -2.20
N PHE A 127 -4.77 15.65 -2.31
CA PHE A 127 -4.01 15.69 -3.55
C PHE A 127 -4.53 14.70 -4.59
N ILE A 128 -4.80 13.44 -4.21
CA ILE A 128 -5.45 12.48 -5.12
C ILE A 128 -6.86 12.96 -5.50
N TYR A 129 -7.62 13.52 -4.57
CA TYR A 129 -8.94 14.06 -4.85
C TYR A 129 -8.87 15.22 -5.86
N LEU A 130 -7.86 16.08 -5.75
CA LEU A 130 -7.60 17.14 -6.73
C LEU A 130 -7.31 16.58 -8.12
N ILE A 131 -6.46 15.54 -8.21
CA ILE A 131 -6.19 14.85 -9.48
C ILE A 131 -7.48 14.23 -10.04
N ARG A 132 -8.29 13.57 -9.21
CA ARG A 132 -9.61 13.03 -9.60
C ARG A 132 -10.50 14.15 -10.14
N PHE A 133 -10.59 15.28 -9.45
CA PHE A 133 -11.44 16.41 -9.84
C PHE A 133 -11.01 17.02 -11.19
N LEU A 134 -9.73 17.37 -11.32
CA LEU A 134 -9.17 17.92 -12.56
C LEU A 134 -9.26 16.94 -13.72
N GLY A 135 -8.98 15.66 -13.47
CA GLY A 135 -9.12 14.59 -14.45
C GLY A 135 -10.57 14.41 -14.90
N THR A 136 -11.53 14.47 -13.97
CA THR A 136 -12.95 14.32 -14.31
C THR A 136 -13.44 15.44 -15.22
N ILE A 137 -12.98 16.68 -14.97
CA ILE A 137 -13.25 17.82 -15.85
C ILE A 137 -12.60 17.63 -17.22
N ALA A 138 -11.33 17.21 -17.26
CA ALA A 138 -10.57 17.08 -18.51
C ALA A 138 -11.07 15.94 -19.42
N PHE A 139 -11.45 14.80 -18.83
CA PHE A 139 -11.88 13.61 -19.59
C PHE A 139 -13.39 13.50 -19.75
N GLY A 140 -14.19 14.34 -19.07
CA GLY A 140 -15.65 14.31 -19.12
C GLY A 140 -16.28 13.03 -18.53
N ARG A 141 -15.49 12.23 -17.80
CA ARG A 141 -15.88 10.99 -17.11
C ARG A 141 -15.06 10.85 -15.84
N GLU A 142 -15.52 10.03 -14.89
CA GLU A 142 -14.75 9.80 -13.65
C GLU A 142 -13.34 9.30 -13.98
N ALA A 143 -12.32 10.06 -13.55
CA ALA A 143 -10.93 9.76 -13.89
C ALA A 143 -10.32 8.66 -13.01
N MET A 144 -10.77 8.55 -11.75
CA MET A 144 -10.17 7.68 -10.74
C MET A 144 -11.19 7.42 -9.63
N GLY A 145 -11.19 6.25 -9.00
CA GLY A 145 -12.15 5.87 -7.96
C GLY A 145 -11.96 6.62 -6.63
N LEU A 146 -13.04 6.83 -5.87
CA LEU A 146 -12.95 7.35 -4.49
C LEU A 146 -12.22 6.39 -3.54
N GLY A 147 -12.11 5.10 -3.90
CA GLY A 147 -11.32 4.12 -3.15
C GLY A 147 -9.86 4.53 -3.04
N ASP A 148 -9.27 5.06 -4.12
CA ASP A 148 -7.86 5.47 -4.17
C ASP A 148 -7.58 6.70 -3.29
N VAL A 149 -8.55 7.62 -3.20
CA VAL A 149 -8.49 8.77 -2.29
C VAL A 149 -8.39 8.30 -0.84
N LYS A 150 -9.25 7.34 -0.45
CA LYS A 150 -9.28 6.80 0.92
C LYS A 150 -8.04 5.94 1.21
N LEU A 151 -7.58 5.17 0.22
CA LEU A 151 -6.33 4.41 0.33
C LEU A 151 -5.14 5.35 0.57
N MET A 152 -5.05 6.46 -0.14
CA MET A 152 -3.97 7.43 0.09
C MET A 152 -4.15 8.23 1.38
N ALA A 153 -5.37 8.42 1.88
CA ALA A 153 -5.57 8.94 3.24
C ALA A 153 -4.91 8.02 4.28
N MET A 154 -5.19 6.71 4.18
CA MET A 154 -4.62 5.67 5.03
C MET A 154 -3.09 5.61 4.92
N ASN A 155 -2.53 5.61 3.71
CA ASN A 155 -1.08 5.59 3.50
C ASN A 155 -0.41 6.90 3.97
N GLY A 156 -1.05 8.04 3.72
CA GLY A 156 -0.55 9.35 4.11
C GLY A 156 -0.39 9.52 5.61
N ALA A 157 -1.23 8.86 6.41
CA ALA A 157 -1.11 8.85 7.87
C ALA A 157 0.23 8.28 8.36
N LEU A 158 0.77 7.26 7.68
CA LEU A 158 1.98 6.55 8.09
C LEU A 158 3.24 6.96 7.33
N LEU A 159 3.08 7.45 6.10
CA LEU A 159 4.18 7.86 5.23
C LEU A 159 4.49 9.35 5.33
N GLY A 160 3.54 10.17 5.79
CA GLY A 160 3.66 11.62 5.77
C GLY A 160 3.44 12.20 4.36
N TRP A 161 3.43 13.53 4.26
CA TRP A 161 3.07 14.23 3.02
C TRP A 161 4.08 14.02 1.88
N TRP A 162 5.40 14.12 2.16
CA TRP A 162 6.43 14.05 1.12
C TRP A 162 6.53 12.66 0.50
N ARG A 163 6.61 11.60 1.31
CA ARG A 163 6.63 10.22 0.80
C ARG A 163 5.32 9.90 0.07
N SER A 164 4.19 10.42 0.52
CA SER A 164 2.92 10.27 -0.19
C SER A 164 2.92 10.96 -1.56
N LEU A 165 3.50 12.17 -1.67
CA LEU A 165 3.70 12.81 -2.98
C LEU A 165 4.55 11.96 -3.90
N PHE A 166 5.64 11.39 -3.38
CA PHE A 166 6.52 10.51 -4.14
C PHE A 166 5.79 9.25 -4.65
N VAL A 167 4.86 8.69 -3.86
CA VAL A 167 3.99 7.59 -4.31
C VAL A 167 3.03 8.05 -5.42
N ILE A 168 2.34 9.16 -5.19
CA ILE A 168 1.25 9.63 -6.07
C ILE A 168 1.77 10.13 -7.43
N MET A 169 2.89 10.84 -7.44
CA MET A 169 3.44 11.46 -8.65
C MET A 169 4.54 10.64 -9.32
N GLY A 170 5.22 9.78 -8.55
CA GLY A 170 6.36 8.99 -9.03
C GLY A 170 5.99 7.52 -9.18
N LEU A 171 6.17 6.76 -8.11
CA LEU A 171 6.18 5.29 -8.16
C LEU A 171 4.86 4.68 -8.61
N GLY A 172 3.71 5.16 -8.10
CA GLY A 172 2.40 4.61 -8.44
C GLY A 172 2.11 4.69 -9.94
N PRO A 173 2.08 5.91 -10.53
CA PRO A 173 1.90 6.07 -11.98
C PRO A 173 2.98 5.38 -12.81
N ALA A 174 4.26 5.43 -12.42
CA ALA A 174 5.34 4.81 -13.17
C ALA A 174 5.17 3.29 -13.26
N LEU A 175 4.80 2.62 -12.16
CA LEU A 175 4.53 1.19 -12.13
C LEU A 175 3.29 0.83 -12.96
N ALA A 176 2.21 1.62 -12.84
CA ALA A 176 1.01 1.41 -13.65
C ALA A 176 1.32 1.54 -15.15
N LEU A 177 2.02 2.60 -15.56
CA LEU A 177 2.42 2.84 -16.95
C LEU A 177 3.37 1.77 -17.47
N LEU A 178 4.30 1.28 -16.66
CA LEU A 178 5.20 0.19 -17.05
C LEU A 178 4.41 -1.08 -17.38
N VAL A 179 3.48 -1.49 -16.51
CA VAL A 179 2.69 -2.70 -16.72
C VAL A 179 1.78 -2.55 -17.93
N VAL A 180 1.11 -1.42 -18.08
CA VAL A 180 0.25 -1.12 -19.24
C VAL A 180 1.07 -1.07 -20.53
N GLY A 181 2.24 -0.43 -20.49
CA GLY A 181 3.15 -0.33 -21.63
C GLY A 181 3.66 -1.70 -22.08
N VAL A 182 4.09 -2.55 -21.15
CA VAL A 182 4.51 -3.93 -21.45
C VAL A 182 3.34 -4.75 -22.00
N ALA A 183 2.16 -4.66 -21.37
CA ALA A 183 0.96 -5.36 -21.83
C ALA A 183 0.56 -4.93 -23.25
N TRP A 184 0.70 -3.64 -23.58
CA TRP A 184 0.45 -3.10 -24.91
C TRP A 184 1.42 -3.65 -25.95
N VAL A 185 2.73 -3.64 -25.67
CA VAL A 185 3.77 -4.16 -26.57
C VAL A 185 3.54 -5.65 -26.88
N ILE A 186 3.19 -6.43 -25.87
CA ILE A 186 2.98 -7.88 -26.01
C ILE A 186 1.67 -8.19 -26.73
N SER A 187 0.58 -7.49 -26.39
CA SER A 187 -0.77 -7.88 -26.83
C SER A 187 -1.07 -7.50 -28.28
N ARG A 188 -0.38 -6.50 -28.86
CA ARG A 188 -0.60 -5.94 -30.22
C ARG A 188 -2.06 -5.65 -30.61
N LYS A 189 -2.98 -5.63 -29.64
CA LYS A 189 -4.43 -5.43 -29.84
C LYS A 189 -4.83 -4.01 -29.43
N LYS A 190 -5.87 -3.49 -30.11
CA LYS A 190 -6.47 -2.17 -29.81
C LYS A 190 -6.85 -2.09 -28.33
N MET A 191 -6.53 -0.93 -27.74
CA MET A 191 -6.64 -0.54 -26.32
C MET A 191 -8.03 -0.66 -25.69
N GLU A 192 -9.06 -1.05 -26.44
CA GLU A 192 -10.47 -1.00 -26.02
C GLU A 192 -10.81 -1.94 -24.84
N LYS A 193 -9.99 -2.97 -24.56
CA LYS A 193 -10.20 -3.90 -23.43
C LYS A 193 -9.45 -3.56 -22.15
N PHE A 194 -8.63 -2.50 -22.13
CA PHE A 194 -7.94 -2.03 -20.91
C PHE A 194 -8.70 -0.87 -20.25
N ALA A 195 -10.02 -0.79 -20.43
CA ALA A 195 -10.81 0.39 -20.13
C ALA A 195 -10.82 0.80 -18.65
N GLU A 196 -10.54 -0.12 -17.72
CA GLU A 196 -10.43 0.19 -16.29
C GLU A 196 -9.28 -0.64 -15.70
N ILE A 197 -8.15 0.02 -15.44
CA ILE A 197 -7.01 -0.59 -14.77
C ILE A 197 -7.12 -0.27 -13.28
N PRO A 198 -7.14 -1.27 -12.39
CA PRO A 198 -7.19 -1.04 -10.95
C PRO A 198 -5.91 -0.32 -10.51
N PHE A 199 -6.05 0.91 -10.01
CA PHE A 199 -4.90 1.73 -9.65
C PHE A 199 -4.40 1.45 -8.22
N GLY A 200 -5.25 0.89 -7.36
CA GLY A 200 -4.97 0.58 -5.97
C GLY A 200 -3.72 -0.28 -5.75
N PRO A 201 -3.50 -1.39 -6.49
CA PRO A 201 -2.30 -2.22 -6.35
C PRO A 201 -1.00 -1.46 -6.58
N TYR A 202 -0.99 -0.52 -7.53
CA TYR A 202 0.20 0.28 -7.83
C TYR A 202 0.46 1.34 -6.77
N LEU A 203 -0.61 1.94 -6.21
CA LEU A 203 -0.49 2.81 -5.04
C LEU A 203 0.00 2.04 -3.81
N CYS A 204 -0.49 0.83 -3.58
CA CYS A 204 -0.04 -0.02 -2.48
C CYS A 204 1.44 -0.39 -2.61
N LEU A 205 1.84 -0.83 -3.81
CA LEU A 205 3.24 -1.19 -4.09
C LEU A 205 4.16 0.03 -3.97
N GLY A 206 3.75 1.17 -4.55
CA GLY A 206 4.49 2.43 -4.43
C GLY A 206 4.62 2.86 -2.97
N SER A 207 3.55 2.73 -2.18
CA SER A 207 3.54 3.06 -0.75
C SER A 207 4.50 2.16 0.05
N TYR A 208 4.51 0.86 -0.23
CA TYR A 208 5.46 -0.07 0.37
C TYR A 208 6.91 0.31 0.03
N VAL A 209 7.20 0.59 -1.24
CA VAL A 209 8.55 1.01 -1.65
C VAL A 209 8.94 2.35 -1.00
N ALA A 210 8.00 3.29 -0.92
CA ALA A 210 8.24 4.60 -0.30
C ALA A 210 8.50 4.52 1.21
N LEU A 211 7.94 3.53 1.91
CA LEU A 211 8.21 3.31 3.33
C LEU A 211 9.71 3.08 3.59
N PHE A 212 10.39 2.32 2.74
CA PHE A 212 11.76 1.90 2.94
C PHE A 212 12.80 2.69 2.14
N TRP A 213 12.47 3.05 0.88
CA TRP A 213 13.46 3.52 -0.08
C TRP A 213 13.17 4.90 -0.67
N ALA A 214 12.13 5.62 -0.25
CA ALA A 214 11.81 6.94 -0.81
C ALA A 214 13.02 7.90 -0.76
N ASN A 215 13.69 7.99 0.39
CA ASN A 215 14.84 8.87 0.58
C ASN A 215 16.03 8.44 -0.28
N SER A 216 16.39 7.15 -0.26
CA SER A 216 17.52 6.63 -1.05
C SER A 216 17.30 6.78 -2.56
N ILE A 217 16.07 6.57 -3.05
CA ILE A 217 15.75 6.75 -4.47
C ILE A 217 15.83 8.22 -4.85
N LEU A 218 15.35 9.12 -3.99
CA LEU A 218 15.38 10.56 -4.24
C LEU A 218 16.82 11.09 -4.25
N GLU A 219 17.64 10.68 -3.29
CA GLU A 219 19.06 11.03 -3.20
C GLU A 219 19.81 10.57 -4.45
N TRP A 220 19.58 9.33 -4.86
CA TRP A 220 20.15 8.81 -6.10
C TRP A 220 19.71 9.61 -7.33
N TRP A 221 18.42 9.96 -7.42
CA TRP A 221 17.87 10.73 -8.55
C TRP A 221 18.42 12.16 -8.62
N LEU A 222 18.61 12.80 -7.47
CA LEU A 222 19.17 14.15 -7.36
C LEU A 222 20.71 14.18 -7.36
N GLY A 223 21.37 13.02 -7.35
CA GLY A 223 22.82 12.92 -7.24
C GLY A 223 23.37 13.45 -5.90
N LEU A 224 22.58 13.32 -4.83
CA LEU A 224 22.94 13.77 -3.49
C LEU A 224 23.58 12.65 -2.67
N ASP A 225 24.39 13.04 -1.69
CA ASP A 225 24.96 12.10 -0.73
C ASP A 225 23.87 11.41 0.13
N PRO A 226 24.09 10.15 0.55
CA PRO A 226 23.15 9.42 1.39
C PRO A 226 22.80 10.16 2.69
N GLY A 227 21.52 10.26 3.01
CA GLY A 227 21.00 10.93 4.21
C GLY A 227 20.78 12.43 4.06
N SER A 228 21.14 13.02 2.92
CA SER A 228 20.90 14.44 2.64
C SER A 228 19.42 14.80 2.63
N THR A 229 18.50 13.89 2.30
CA THR A 229 17.06 14.17 2.18
C THR A 229 16.29 14.08 3.48
N ALA A 230 16.93 13.68 4.59
CA ALA A 230 16.32 13.69 5.92
C ALA A 230 15.79 15.08 6.33
N HIS A 231 16.36 16.15 5.76
CA HIS A 231 15.87 17.51 5.98
C HIS A 231 14.50 17.79 5.37
N LEU A 232 14.04 17.07 4.33
CA LEU A 232 12.74 17.30 3.68
C LEU A 232 11.57 17.03 4.64
N ASP A 233 11.70 15.99 5.46
CA ASP A 233 10.75 15.67 6.53
C ASP A 233 10.73 16.77 7.61
N SER A 234 11.83 17.50 7.82
CA SER A 234 11.93 18.63 8.77
C SER A 234 11.55 19.99 8.18
N LEU A 235 11.62 20.15 6.85
CA LEU A 235 11.50 21.44 6.15
C LEU A 235 10.10 22.01 6.30
N TRP A 236 9.08 21.17 6.17
CA TRP A 236 7.71 21.62 6.29
C TRP A 236 7.32 21.94 7.74
N ARG A 237 7.90 21.24 8.73
CA ARG A 237 7.69 21.56 10.15
C ARG A 237 8.11 23.00 10.44
N ARG A 238 9.23 23.44 9.84
CA ARG A 238 9.66 24.84 9.87
C ARG A 238 8.70 25.78 9.13
N VAL A 239 8.13 25.36 8.00
CA VAL A 239 7.16 26.18 7.23
C VAL A 239 5.85 26.37 7.97
N LEU A 240 5.36 25.34 8.68
CA LEU A 240 4.13 25.42 9.47
C LEU A 240 4.35 25.96 10.90
N GLY A 241 5.60 26.25 11.27
CA GLY A 241 5.97 26.94 12.50
C GLY A 241 5.83 26.08 13.76
N TRP A 242 5.99 24.76 13.64
CA TRP A 242 5.83 23.78 14.71
C TRP A 242 7.16 23.15 15.10
#